data_AF-A0AAE1NQU4-F1
#
_entry.id   AF-A0AAE1NQU4-F1
#
_cell.length_a   1.000
_cell.length_b   1.000
_cell.length_c   1.000
_cell.angle_alpha   90.00
_cell.angle_beta   90.00
_cell.angle_gamma   90.00
#
_symmetry.space_group_name_H-M   'P 1'
#
loop_
_entity.id
_entity.type
_entity.pdbx_description
1 polymer ?
#
loop_
_entity_poly.entity_id
_entity_poly.type
_entity_poly.pdbx_seq_one_letter_code
_entity_poly.pdbx_strand_id
1 'polypeptide(L)'
;MDEIDEDMKDDNAPKLLHQEVNDDLPGQGQNYCLHCARYFISMAALKGHFRTKSHKRRLKNLELEPHTQADADRAAGRGSFIQPKRRKIETQPIDDGTFDPKTEDVDMKNPEPVALT
;
A
#
# COMPACT_ATOMS: atom_id res chain seq x y z
N MET A 1 -12.57 -1.00 -6.77
CA MET A 1 -11.30 -0.24 -6.72
C MET A 1 -11.22 0.36 -5.35
N ASP A 2 -12.30 1.02 -4.97
CA ASP A 2 -12.58 1.63 -3.66
C ASP A 2 -12.28 0.71 -2.46
N GLU A 3 -12.60 -0.59 -2.52
CA GLU A 3 -12.25 -1.56 -1.46
C GLU A 3 -10.72 -1.67 -1.22
N ILE A 4 -9.92 -1.65 -2.29
CA ILE A 4 -8.45 -1.71 -2.16
C ILE A 4 -7.88 -0.39 -1.60
N ASP A 5 -8.53 0.74 -1.91
CA ASP A 5 -8.17 2.04 -1.32
C ASP A 5 -8.49 2.08 0.18
N GLU A 6 -9.52 1.36 0.64
CA GLU A 6 -9.80 1.19 2.07
C GLU A 6 -8.80 0.25 2.74
N ASP A 7 -8.42 -0.84 2.08
CA ASP A 7 -7.40 -1.77 2.56
C ASP A 7 -6.01 -1.14 2.64
N MET A 8 -5.70 -0.18 1.77
CA MET A 8 -4.43 0.56 1.78
C MET A 8 -4.27 1.47 3.00
N LYS A 9 -5.35 1.80 3.71
CA LYS A 9 -5.25 2.62 4.93
C LYS A 9 -4.43 1.89 6.00
N ASP A 10 -3.67 2.66 6.77
CA ASP A 10 -2.65 2.18 7.71
C ASP A 10 -3.18 1.17 8.75
N ASP A 11 -4.48 1.16 9.02
CA ASP A 11 -5.12 0.24 9.96
C ASP A 11 -5.31 -1.19 9.42
N ASN A 12 -5.42 -1.35 8.10
CA ASN A 12 -5.74 -2.61 7.43
C ASN A 12 -4.52 -3.21 6.72
N ALA A 13 -3.64 -2.35 6.20
CA ALA A 13 -2.42 -2.76 5.52
C ALA A 13 -1.55 -3.77 6.33
N PRO A 14 -1.22 -3.54 7.63
CA PRO A 14 -0.38 -4.47 8.38
C PRO A 14 -1.10 -5.79 8.71
N LYS A 15 -2.43 -5.78 8.82
CA LYS A 15 -3.22 -6.99 9.10
C LYS A 15 -3.29 -7.89 7.88
N LEU A 16 -3.41 -7.31 6.69
CA LEU A 16 -3.42 -8.04 5.42
C LEU A 16 -2.03 -8.52 5.02
N LEU A 17 -0.97 -7.81 5.43
CA LEU A 17 0.41 -8.22 5.13
C LEU A 17 0.90 -9.31 6.10
N HIS A 18 0.53 -9.24 7.38
CA HIS A 18 0.90 -10.21 8.41
C HIS A 18 -0.28 -11.11 8.77
N GLN A 19 -0.83 -11.79 7.77
CA GLN A 19 -1.93 -12.71 7.97
C GLN A 19 -1.43 -14.03 8.60
N GLU A 20 -2.27 -14.69 9.38
CA GLU A 20 -1.97 -16.01 9.96
C GLU A 20 -1.72 -17.04 8.84
N VAL A 21 -0.84 -18.01 9.12
CA VAL A 21 -0.49 -19.10 8.21
C VAL A 21 -1.77 -19.89 7.91
N ASN A 22 -2.19 -19.86 6.64
CA ASN A 22 -3.38 -20.57 6.19
C ASN A 22 -3.06 -21.50 5.03
N ASP A 23 -3.15 -22.80 5.28
CA ASP A 23 -2.77 -23.86 4.35
C ASP A 23 -3.69 -23.99 3.12
N ASP A 24 -4.91 -23.43 3.16
CA ASP A 24 -5.82 -23.40 2.00
C ASP A 24 -5.43 -22.35 0.96
N LEU A 25 -4.56 -21.39 1.32
CA LEU A 25 -4.13 -20.31 0.43
C LEU A 25 -2.73 -20.56 -0.16
N PRO A 26 -2.47 -20.12 -1.40
CA PRO A 26 -1.17 -20.30 -2.02
C PRO A 26 -0.10 -19.51 -1.24
N GLY A 27 1.04 -20.15 -0.99
CA GLY A 27 2.10 -19.56 -0.17
C GLY A 27 1.71 -19.35 1.30
N GLN A 28 0.76 -20.14 1.80
CA GLN A 28 0.29 -20.13 3.19
C GLN A 28 -0.29 -18.77 3.63
N GLY A 29 -0.81 -17.99 2.69
CA GLY A 29 -1.31 -16.63 2.93
C GLY A 29 -0.23 -15.56 3.15
N GLN A 30 1.06 -15.92 3.12
CA GLN A 30 2.16 -15.02 3.50
C GLN A 30 2.60 -14.09 2.36
N ASN A 31 2.53 -14.54 1.11
CA ASN A 31 2.99 -13.74 -0.04
C ASN A 31 1.82 -13.01 -0.70
N TYR A 32 1.36 -11.92 -0.10
CA TYR A 32 0.21 -11.14 -0.56
C TYR A 32 0.61 -9.78 -1.17
N CYS A 33 -0.04 -9.40 -2.28
CA CYS A 33 0.08 -8.07 -2.87
C CYS A 33 -1.18 -7.25 -2.59
N LEU A 34 -1.06 -6.17 -1.81
CA LEU A 34 -2.21 -5.31 -1.45
C LEU A 34 -2.89 -4.71 -2.67
N HIS A 35 -2.10 -4.14 -3.58
CA HIS A 35 -2.63 -3.36 -4.71
C HIS A 35 -3.47 -4.20 -5.68
N CYS A 36 -3.18 -5.50 -5.76
CA CYS A 36 -3.81 -6.44 -6.69
C CYS A 36 -4.71 -7.48 -6.01
N ALA A 37 -4.82 -7.45 -4.68
CA ALA A 37 -5.57 -8.40 -3.86
C ALA A 37 -5.33 -9.86 -4.26
N ARG A 38 -4.06 -10.27 -4.36
CA ARG A 38 -3.68 -11.59 -4.86
C ARG A 38 -2.55 -12.22 -4.05
N TYR A 39 -2.73 -13.50 -3.76
CA TYR A 39 -1.75 -14.36 -3.12
C TYR A 39 -0.83 -15.02 -4.14
N PHE A 40 0.43 -15.19 -3.75
CA PHE A 40 1.49 -15.82 -4.54
C PHE A 40 2.09 -17.00 -3.78
N ILE A 41 2.70 -17.92 -4.51
CA ILE A 41 3.27 -19.15 -3.93
C ILE A 41 4.62 -18.87 -3.25
N SER A 42 5.39 -17.90 -3.75
CA SER A 42 6.72 -17.57 -3.23
C SER A 42 7.02 -16.07 -3.32
N MET A 43 7.97 -15.60 -2.51
CA MET A 43 8.48 -14.23 -2.58
C MET A 43 9.04 -13.88 -3.97
N ALA A 44 9.71 -14.82 -4.64
CA ALA A 44 10.24 -14.60 -5.99
C ALA A 44 9.12 -14.33 -7.02
N ALA A 45 7.99 -15.04 -6.91
CA ALA A 45 6.82 -14.80 -7.76
C ALA A 45 6.18 -13.43 -7.48
N LEU A 46 6.15 -13.00 -6.22
CA LEU A 46 5.66 -11.68 -5.82
C LEU A 46 6.58 -10.54 -6.32
N LYS A 47 7.91 -10.70 -6.24
CA LYS A 47 8.88 -9.77 -6.84
C LYS A 47 8.73 -9.69 -8.36
N GLY A 48 8.52 -10.83 -9.01
CA GLY A 48 8.23 -10.91 -10.44
C GLY A 48 6.95 -10.15 -10.79
N HIS A 49 5.91 -10.28 -9.95
CA HIS A 49 4.63 -9.60 -10.12
C HIS A 49 4.76 -8.07 -10.15
N PHE A 50 5.55 -7.47 -9.26
CA PHE A 50 5.73 -6.00 -9.23
C PHE A 50 6.30 -5.42 -10.53
N ARG A 51 7.09 -6.21 -11.27
CA ARG A 51 7.67 -5.78 -12.55
C ARG A 51 6.68 -5.83 -13.71
N THR A 52 5.58 -6.57 -13.56
CA THR A 52 4.60 -6.79 -14.62
C THR A 52 3.80 -5.54 -14.98
N LYS A 53 3.29 -5.50 -16.22
CA LYS A 53 2.47 -4.38 -16.71
C LYS A 53 1.12 -4.28 -15.99
N SER A 54 0.53 -5.41 -15.59
CA SER A 54 -0.75 -5.43 -14.88
C SER A 54 -0.64 -4.70 -13.53
N HIS A 55 0.43 -4.98 -12.79
CA HIS A 55 0.71 -4.32 -11.51
C HIS A 55 0.94 -2.81 -11.69
N LYS A 56 1.83 -2.43 -12.62
CA LYS A 56 2.11 -1.00 -12.91
C LYS A 56 0.87 -0.23 -13.37
N ARG A 57 -0.02 -0.87 -14.14
CA ARG A 57 -1.30 -0.28 -14.53
C ARG A 57 -2.23 -0.10 -13.32
N ARG A 58 -2.22 -1.03 -12.38
CA ARG A 58 -3.00 -0.95 -11.15
C ARG A 58 -2.55 0.23 -10.30
N LEU A 59 -1.24 0.40 -10.08
CA LEU A 59 -0.70 1.56 -9.36
C LEU A 59 -1.17 2.89 -9.96
N LYS A 60 -1.08 3.03 -11.28
CA LYS A 60 -1.56 4.24 -11.99
C LYS A 60 -3.06 4.49 -11.82
N ASN A 61 -3.86 3.45 -11.67
CA ASN A 61 -5.30 3.60 -11.45
C ASN A 61 -5.59 4.06 -10.03
N LEU A 62 -4.85 3.56 -9.04
CA LEU A 62 -5.01 3.98 -7.64
C LEU A 62 -4.45 5.40 -7.41
N GLU A 63 -3.53 5.91 -8.26
CA GLU A 63 -3.11 7.32 -8.20
C GLU A 63 -4.29 8.29 -8.37
N LEU A 64 -5.37 7.85 -9.03
CA LEU A 64 -6.57 8.66 -9.20
C LEU A 64 -7.45 8.53 -7.95
N GLU A 65 -8.00 9.66 -7.49
CA GLU A 65 -8.98 9.66 -6.40
C GLU A 65 -10.15 8.69 -6.70
N PRO A 66 -10.57 7.86 -5.72
CA PRO A 66 -11.65 6.90 -5.91
C PRO A 66 -12.94 7.60 -6.29
N HIS A 67 -13.75 6.93 -7.12
CA HIS A 67 -14.99 7.48 -7.63
C HIS A 67 -16.05 7.46 -6.52
N THR A 68 -16.49 8.64 -6.10
CA THR A 68 -17.50 8.77 -5.04
C THR A 68 -18.90 8.97 -5.61
N GLN A 69 -19.93 8.63 -4.83
CA GLN A 69 -21.32 8.89 -5.22
C GLN A 69 -21.57 10.39 -5.51
N ALA A 70 -20.89 11.26 -4.78
CA ALA A 70 -20.97 12.71 -5.01
C ALA A 70 -20.41 13.11 -6.39
N ASP A 71 -19.44 12.37 -6.94
CA ASP A 71 -18.95 12.61 -8.30
C ASP A 71 -20.00 12.24 -9.34
N ALA A 72 -20.73 11.13 -9.13
CA ALA A 72 -21.85 10.73 -9.98
C ALA A 72 -22.98 11.76 -9.94
N ASP A 73 -23.33 12.26 -8.75
CA ASP A 73 -24.36 13.28 -8.59
C ASP A 73 -23.99 14.58 -9.31
N ARG A 74 -22.73 15.02 -9.22
CA ARG A 74 -22.24 16.18 -9.97
C ARG A 74 -22.29 15.96 -11.48
N ALA A 75 -21.91 14.78 -11.96
CA ALA A 75 -22.01 14.42 -13.38
C ALA A 75 -23.47 14.43 -13.88
N ALA A 76 -24.43 14.08 -13.01
CA ALA A 76 -25.85 14.17 -13.27
C ALA A 76 -26.40 15.62 -13.17
N GLY A 77 -25.55 16.63 -12.98
CA GLY A 77 -25.94 18.04 -12.86
C GLY A 77 -26.30 18.50 -11.45
N ARG A 78 -26.08 17.64 -10.43
CA ARG A 78 -26.29 17.97 -9.01
C ARG A 78 -24.96 18.35 -8.35
N GLY A 79 -24.50 19.59 -8.57
CA GLY A 79 -23.33 20.18 -7.89
C GLY A 79 -22.32 20.86 -8.81
N SER A 80 -21.20 21.33 -8.25
CA SER A 80 -20.13 22.04 -8.98
C SER A 80 -19.03 21.08 -9.43
N PHE A 81 -18.44 21.33 -10.61
CA PHE A 81 -17.33 20.52 -11.13
C PHE A 81 -16.04 20.72 -10.30
N ILE A 82 -15.41 19.60 -9.90
CA ILE A 82 -14.13 19.57 -9.17
C ILE A 82 -13.19 18.65 -9.94
N GLN A 83 -11.96 19.11 -10.18
CA GLN A 83 -10.97 18.28 -10.85
C GLN A 83 -10.39 17.21 -9.91
N PRO A 84 -10.23 15.96 -10.37
CA PRO A 84 -9.68 14.88 -9.56
C PRO A 84 -8.21 15.14 -9.24
N LYS A 85 -7.82 14.93 -7.98
CA LYS A 85 -6.43 15.07 -7.53
C LYS A 85 -5.67 13.76 -7.77
N ARG A 86 -4.41 13.88 -8.19
CA ARG A 86 -3.51 12.73 -8.36
C ARG A 86 -2.68 12.53 -7.09
N ARG A 87 -2.73 11.33 -6.52
CA ARG A 87 -1.95 10.89 -5.35
C ARG A 87 -0.74 10.08 -5.85
N LYS A 88 0.41 10.19 -5.19
CA LYS A 88 1.55 9.30 -5.44
C LYS A 88 1.41 8.09 -4.54
N ILE A 89 1.35 6.90 -5.13
CA ILE A 89 1.27 5.64 -4.39
C ILE A 89 2.54 4.87 -4.68
N GLU A 90 3.32 4.62 -3.65
CA GLU A 90 4.51 3.80 -3.73
C GLU A 90 4.15 2.34 -3.41
N THR A 91 4.93 1.41 -3.98
CA THR A 91 4.73 -0.02 -3.76
C THR A 91 5.16 -0.41 -2.35
N GLN A 92 4.52 -1.44 -1.81
CA GLN A 92 4.86 -2.03 -0.52
C GLN A 92 6.38 -2.29 -0.39
N PRO A 93 7.00 -1.93 0.76
CA PRO A 93 8.39 -2.29 1.02
C PRO A 93 8.49 -3.82 1.13
N ILE A 94 9.50 -4.39 0.50
CA ILE A 94 9.80 -5.81 0.62
C ILE A 94 10.97 -5.88 1.59
N ASP A 95 10.74 -6.45 2.78
CA ASP A 95 11.81 -6.72 3.73
C ASP A 95 12.64 -7.89 3.22
N ASP A 96 13.55 -7.58 2.31
CA ASP A 96 14.38 -8.56 1.60
C ASP A 96 15.54 -9.09 2.43
N GLY A 97 15.64 -8.74 3.72
CA GLY A 97 16.75 -9.12 4.60
C GLY A 97 18.13 -8.72 4.05
N THR A 98 18.18 -7.96 2.95
CA THR A 98 19.36 -7.29 2.47
C THR A 98 19.59 -6.12 3.41
N PHE A 99 20.55 -6.28 4.31
CA PHE A 99 21.13 -5.18 5.06
C PHE A 99 21.58 -4.11 4.05
N ASP A 100 20.75 -3.09 3.85
CA ASP A 100 21.09 -1.90 3.10
C ASP A 100 21.95 -1.02 4.02
N PRO A 101 23.26 -0.89 3.79
CA PRO A 101 24.17 -0.17 4.69
C PRO A 101 24.00 1.36 4.66
N LYS A 102 22.81 1.87 4.29
CA LYS A 102 22.53 3.30 4.12
C LYS A 102 21.38 3.83 4.98
N THR A 103 20.77 3.02 5.84
CA THR A 103 19.72 3.47 6.78
C THR A 103 20.20 3.61 8.23
N GLU A 104 21.44 3.25 8.53
CA GLU A 104 22.09 3.63 9.78
C GLU A 104 22.87 4.93 9.53
N ASP A 105 22.46 6.01 10.21
CA ASP A 105 23.19 7.27 10.46
C ASP A 105 22.40 8.55 10.15
N VAL A 106 21.20 8.74 10.73
CA VAL A 106 20.72 10.08 11.11
C VAL A 106 19.89 10.03 12.39
N ASP A 107 20.48 10.56 13.47
CA ASP A 107 19.86 11.04 14.72
C ASP A 107 19.45 10.05 15.83
N MET A 108 20.44 9.33 16.36
CA MET A 108 20.51 8.96 17.78
C MET A 108 21.41 9.94 18.53
N LYS A 109 20.95 11.17 18.79
CA LYS A 109 21.50 12.09 19.82
C LYS A 109 20.60 13.30 19.99
N ASN A 110 19.69 13.26 20.97
CA ASN A 110 19.70 14.23 22.08
C ASN A 110 18.61 13.85 23.10
N PRO A 111 18.93 13.17 24.23
CA PRO A 111 17.99 13.11 25.34
C PRO A 111 17.91 14.49 25.99
N GLU A 112 16.68 15.04 26.06
CA GLU A 112 16.38 16.30 26.75
C GLU A 112 16.83 16.23 28.22
N PRO A 113 17.49 17.28 28.77
CA PRO A 113 17.82 17.30 30.18
C PRO A 113 16.54 17.53 30.99
N VAL A 114 16.07 16.49 31.65
CA VAL A 114 15.06 16.60 32.71
C VAL A 114 15.68 17.41 33.85
N ALA A 115 15.36 18.70 33.91
CA ALA A 115 15.71 19.56 35.02
C ALA A 115 14.87 19.17 36.24
N LEU A 116 15.50 18.45 37.16
CA LEU A 116 14.97 18.18 38.49
C LEU A 116 15.38 19.33 39.42
N THR A 117 14.44 20.23 39.73
CA THR A 117 14.41 21.08 40.92
C THR A 117 12.98 21.44 41.25
#